data_AF-A0A1Y4RE57-F1
#
_entry.id   AF-A0A1Y4RE57-F1
#
_cell.length_a   1.000
_cell.length_b   1.000
_cell.length_c   1.000
_cell.angle_alpha   90.00
_cell.angle_beta   90.00
_cell.angle_gamma   90.00
#
_symmetry.space_group_name_H-M   'P 1'
#
loop_
_entity.id
_entity.type
_entity.pdbx_description
1 polymer ?
#
loop_
_entity_poly.entity_id
_entity_poly.type
_entity_poly.pdbx_seq_one_letter_code
_entity_poly.pdbx_strand_id
1 'polypeptide(L)'
;MIPNIIEATQIFLNAQGLNQRVIEQRPVTLGEGNKSTVQITFSEHIGFSSREKEIPITIQIMTIFSMLDTHIDLVYPHLQGVNFLRRYKALPVNSDKEIIFKEIYRIFRKLRNTVIHNSSTINIIGNEKVDFDGLSIDIDTMYWLYSAACELFSCDNKKYYSPIYHECVLRAYYRKILEKLRGLSYRDDIENSLLDISTNVSVLVTVRYPVVNPKYVIDEMKIRIAKYDCGDEHYRADYHITHEGDAYWVPDEAIDVNGELSLSELAYWRLESL
;
A
#
# COMPACT_ATOMS: atom_id res chain seq x y z
N MET A 1 -10.83 23.64 13.34
CA MET A 1 -11.06 22.74 12.20
C MET A 1 -10.94 21.34 12.75
N ILE A 2 -12.01 20.52 12.69
CA ILE A 2 -11.93 19.13 13.16
C ILE A 2 -11.06 18.39 12.12
N PRO A 3 -9.96 17.72 12.52
CA PRO A 3 -9.17 16.91 11.59
C PRO A 3 -10.08 15.95 10.83
N ASN A 4 -9.77 15.67 9.56
CA ASN A 4 -10.45 14.61 8.84
C ASN A 4 -10.35 13.32 9.69
N ILE A 5 -11.48 12.71 10.02
CA ILE A 5 -11.52 11.56 10.94
C ILE A 5 -10.65 10.40 10.45
N ILE A 6 -10.49 10.25 9.13
CA ILE A 6 -9.59 9.27 8.52
C ILE A 6 -8.13 9.60 8.87
N GLU A 7 -7.71 10.84 8.66
CA GLU A 7 -6.35 11.33 8.93
C GLU A 7 -6.00 11.21 10.43
N ALA A 8 -6.90 11.66 11.31
CA ALA A 8 -6.72 11.55 12.75
C ALA A 8 -6.58 10.08 13.20
N THR A 9 -7.36 9.18 12.60
CA THR A 9 -7.30 7.75 12.93
C THR A 9 -6.00 7.12 12.44
N GLN A 10 -5.49 7.52 11.27
CA GLN A 10 -4.20 7.05 10.76
C GLN A 10 -3.04 7.51 11.65
N ILE A 11 -3.04 8.78 12.09
CA ILE A 11 -2.06 9.30 13.05
C ILE A 11 -2.11 8.51 14.36
N PHE A 12 -3.30 8.23 14.88
CA PHE A 12 -3.49 7.42 16.08
C PHE A 12 -2.92 6.01 15.91
N LEU A 13 -3.30 5.29 14.85
CA LEU A 13 -2.83 3.94 14.59
C LEU A 13 -1.30 3.86 14.46
N ASN A 14 -0.69 4.81 13.76
CA ASN A 14 0.76 4.89 13.62
C ASN A 14 1.46 5.18 14.95
N ALA A 15 0.90 6.08 15.78
CA ALA A 15 1.45 6.40 17.10
C ALA A 15 1.43 5.19 18.05
N GLN A 16 0.42 4.35 17.92
CA GLN A 16 0.21 3.16 18.75
C GLN A 16 0.88 1.88 18.23
N GLY A 17 1.71 1.99 17.19
CA GLY A 17 2.50 0.86 16.68
C GLY A 17 1.68 -0.14 15.87
N LEU A 18 0.76 0.33 15.02
CA LEU A 18 0.14 -0.53 14.01
C LEU A 18 1.23 -1.17 13.14
N ASN A 19 1.32 -2.49 13.17
CA ASN A 19 2.33 -3.24 12.42
C ASN A 19 1.98 -3.24 10.92
N GLN A 20 2.66 -2.38 10.17
CA GLN A 20 2.52 -2.22 8.72
C GLN A 20 3.82 -2.64 8.02
N ARG A 21 3.68 -3.21 6.83
CA ARG A 21 4.75 -3.30 5.84
C ARG A 21 4.86 -1.95 5.12
N VAL A 22 5.64 -1.03 5.67
CA VAL A 22 5.96 0.26 5.04
C VAL A 22 7.12 0.07 4.07
N ILE A 23 7.05 0.74 2.92
CA ILE A 23 8.16 0.78 1.96
C ILE A 23 9.31 1.57 2.59
N GLU A 24 10.46 0.92 2.76
CA GLU A 24 11.66 1.59 3.24
C GLU A 24 12.27 2.42 2.10
N GLN A 25 12.47 3.71 2.33
CA GLN A 25 13.12 4.59 1.36
C GLN A 25 14.55 4.90 1.79
N ARG A 26 15.50 4.64 0.89
CA ARG A 26 16.93 4.95 1.07
C ARG A 26 17.37 5.93 -0.03
N PRO A 27 17.16 7.25 0.14
CA PRO A 27 17.49 8.22 -0.91
C PRO A 27 18.94 8.12 -1.36
N VAL A 28 19.16 8.20 -2.67
CA VAL A 28 20.48 8.16 -3.30
C VAL A 28 20.70 9.44 -4.07
N THR A 29 21.84 10.08 -3.81
CA THR A 29 22.34 11.17 -4.66
C THR A 29 23.55 10.66 -5.43
N LEU A 30 23.48 10.74 -6.76
CA LEU A 30 24.60 10.41 -7.63
C LEU A 30 25.50 11.65 -7.79
N GLY A 31 26.79 11.49 -7.44
CA GLY A 31 27.82 12.51 -7.57
C GLY A 31 28.77 12.26 -8.75
N GLU A 32 29.76 13.14 -8.91
CA GLU A 32 30.78 13.01 -9.95
C GLU A 32 31.67 11.76 -9.73
N GLY A 33 32.11 11.13 -10.83
CA GLY A 33 33.07 10.02 -10.79
C GLY A 33 32.52 8.69 -10.24
N ASN A 34 31.24 8.38 -10.51
CA ASN A 34 30.53 7.17 -10.03
C ASN A 34 30.43 7.05 -8.50
N LYS A 35 30.58 8.14 -7.76
CA LYS A 35 30.31 8.16 -6.32
C LYS A 35 28.80 8.27 -6.09
N SER A 36 28.27 7.48 -5.18
CA SER A 36 26.88 7.57 -4.71
C SER A 36 26.85 7.80 -3.21
N THR A 37 25.97 8.66 -2.74
CA THR A 37 25.68 8.84 -1.31
C THR A 37 24.29 8.28 -1.03
N VAL A 38 24.22 7.27 -0.16
CA VAL A 38 22.96 6.70 0.32
C VAL A 38 22.64 7.31 1.68
N GLN A 39 21.44 7.85 1.83
CA GLN A 39 20.94 8.37 3.11
C GLN A 39 20.16 7.25 3.83
N ILE A 40 20.55 6.99 5.07
CA ILE A 40 19.86 6.05 5.95
C ILE A 40 19.45 6.83 7.19
N THR A 41 18.16 6.81 7.51
CA THR A 41 17.62 7.39 8.74
C THR A 41 17.21 6.26 9.66
N PHE A 42 17.75 6.25 10.87
CA PHE A 42 17.32 5.37 11.95
C PHE A 42 16.78 6.22 13.10
N SER A 43 15.73 5.75 13.73
CA SER A 43 15.22 6.33 14.97
C SER A 43 15.15 5.23 16.00
N GLU A 44 15.84 5.44 17.12
CA GLU A 44 15.85 4.52 18.25
C GLU A 44 15.22 5.23 19.45
N HIS A 45 14.34 4.53 20.16
CA HIS A 45 13.76 5.01 21.40
C HIS A 45 14.45 4.30 22.57
N ILE A 46 15.16 5.07 23.40
CA ILE A 46 15.83 4.55 24.60
C ILE A 46 14.98 4.92 25.82
N GLY A 47 14.53 3.91 26.57
CA GLY A 47 13.71 4.04 27.78
C GLY A 47 12.43 3.20 27.75
N PHE A 48 11.70 3.15 28.88
CA PHE A 48 10.36 2.55 28.94
C PHE A 48 9.37 3.43 28.18
N SER A 49 9.28 3.23 26.86
CA SER A 49 8.14 3.77 26.12
C SER A 49 6.91 2.93 26.49
N SER A 50 5.78 3.58 26.79
CA SER A 50 4.50 2.90 27.00
C SER A 50 3.95 2.17 25.75
N ARG A 51 4.77 1.98 24.70
CA ARG A 51 4.47 1.07 23.58
C ARG A 51 4.50 -0.41 23.98
N GLU A 52 4.65 -0.74 25.26
CA GLU A 52 4.66 -2.13 25.75
C GLU A 52 3.36 -2.92 25.47
N LYS A 53 2.31 -2.29 24.93
CA LYS A 53 1.15 -3.02 24.41
C LYS A 53 0.83 -2.54 23.02
N GLU A 54 1.26 -3.31 22.02
CA GLU A 54 0.64 -3.26 20.69
C GLU A 54 -0.88 -3.27 20.87
N ILE A 55 -1.58 -2.42 20.12
CA ILE A 55 -3.04 -2.44 20.14
C ILE A 55 -3.49 -3.87 19.83
N PRO A 56 -4.42 -4.48 20.59
CA PRO A 56 -4.91 -5.82 20.28
C PRO A 56 -5.42 -5.91 18.83
N ILE A 57 -5.13 -7.02 18.15
CA ILE A 57 -5.51 -7.25 16.74
C ILE A 57 -6.99 -6.95 16.46
N THR A 58 -7.86 -7.27 17.43
CA THR A 58 -9.29 -7.01 17.38
C THR A 58 -9.62 -5.52 17.30
N ILE A 59 -8.93 -4.69 18.08
CA ILE A 59 -9.10 -3.23 18.07
C ILE A 59 -8.53 -2.64 16.77
N GLN A 60 -7.41 -3.16 16.26
CA GLN A 60 -6.86 -2.75 14.96
C GLN A 60 -7.88 -3.00 13.83
N ILE A 61 -8.45 -4.21 13.76
CA ILE A 61 -9.50 -4.58 12.80
C ILE A 61 -10.70 -3.64 12.89
N MET A 62 -11.19 -3.39 14.11
CA MET A 62 -12.34 -2.51 14.34
C MET A 62 -12.07 -1.08 13.89
N THR A 63 -10.88 -0.57 14.17
CA THR A 63 -10.49 0.79 13.84
C THR A 63 -10.35 0.97 12.33
N ILE A 64 -9.64 0.06 11.67
CA ILE A 64 -9.44 0.09 10.21
C ILE A 64 -10.76 -0.10 9.47
N PHE A 65 -11.61 -1.03 9.91
CA PHE A 65 -12.94 -1.19 9.33
C PHE A 65 -13.77 0.09 9.44
N SER A 66 -13.72 0.77 10.59
CA SER A 66 -14.43 2.04 10.78
C SER A 66 -13.91 3.14 9.84
N MET A 67 -12.61 3.19 9.56
CA MET A 67 -12.04 4.11 8.57
C MET A 67 -12.56 3.79 7.16
N LEU A 68 -12.55 2.52 6.76
CA LEU A 68 -13.10 2.09 5.47
C LEU A 68 -14.58 2.43 5.33
N ASP A 69 -15.38 2.15 6.35
CA ASP A 69 -16.81 2.42 6.34
C ASP A 69 -17.12 3.92 6.30
N THR A 70 -16.36 4.72 7.05
CA THR A 70 -16.44 6.19 6.99
C THR A 70 -16.04 6.72 5.62
N HIS A 71 -15.02 6.14 4.98
CA HIS A 71 -14.64 6.53 3.63
C HIS A 71 -15.74 6.25 2.60
N ILE A 72 -16.45 5.11 2.71
CA ILE A 72 -17.61 4.83 1.87
C ILE A 72 -18.67 5.92 2.07
N ASP A 73 -18.95 6.33 3.30
CA ASP A 73 -19.94 7.40 3.57
C ASP A 73 -19.54 8.74 2.95
N LEU A 74 -18.24 9.05 2.91
CA LEU A 74 -17.72 10.28 2.32
C LEU A 74 -17.77 10.25 0.78
N VAL A 75 -17.37 9.13 0.15
CA VAL A 75 -17.28 9.02 -1.32
C VAL A 75 -18.64 8.68 -1.95
N TYR A 76 -19.48 7.92 -1.24
CA TYR A 76 -20.79 7.47 -1.71
C TYR A 76 -21.88 7.83 -0.69
N PRO A 77 -22.28 9.11 -0.55
CA PRO A 77 -23.26 9.53 0.46
C PRO A 77 -24.61 8.81 0.39
N HIS A 78 -25.00 8.34 -0.80
CA HIS A 78 -26.23 7.57 -1.01
C HIS A 78 -26.19 6.16 -0.38
N LEU A 79 -25.02 5.68 0.05
CA LEU A 79 -24.83 4.41 0.77
C LEU A 79 -24.81 4.61 2.30
N GLN A 80 -24.94 5.85 2.79
CA GLN A 80 -24.98 6.12 4.22
C GLN A 80 -26.18 5.44 4.89
N GLY A 81 -25.97 4.80 6.04
CA GLY A 81 -27.01 4.06 6.77
C GLY A 81 -27.45 2.73 6.14
N VAL A 82 -26.95 2.39 4.94
CA VAL A 82 -27.18 1.08 4.31
C VAL A 82 -26.35 0.01 5.03
N ASN A 83 -26.87 -1.21 5.18
CA ASN A 83 -26.12 -2.31 5.80
C ASN A 83 -24.84 -2.69 5.01
N PHE A 84 -23.84 -3.23 5.70
CA PHE A 84 -22.51 -3.51 5.13
C PHE A 84 -22.53 -4.41 3.88
N LEU A 85 -23.44 -5.39 3.82
CA LEU A 85 -23.56 -6.27 2.64
C LEU A 85 -24.03 -5.49 1.40
N ARG A 86 -25.07 -4.66 1.56
CA ARG A 86 -25.58 -3.82 0.48
C ARG A 86 -24.57 -2.76 0.06
N ARG A 87 -23.82 -2.17 1.00
CA ARG A 87 -22.69 -1.27 0.71
C ARG A 87 -21.68 -1.95 -0.20
N TYR A 88 -21.16 -3.11 0.22
CA TYR A 88 -20.20 -3.89 -0.57
C TYR A 88 -20.71 -4.14 -2.00
N LYS A 89 -21.97 -4.59 -2.15
CA LYS A 89 -22.56 -4.89 -3.47
C LYS A 89 -22.66 -3.67 -4.37
N ALA A 90 -22.85 -2.48 -3.80
CA ALA A 90 -22.95 -1.23 -4.55
C ALA A 90 -21.60 -0.60 -4.93
N LEU A 91 -20.48 -1.04 -4.33
CA LEU A 91 -19.15 -0.50 -4.65
C LEU A 91 -18.76 -0.81 -6.11
N PRO A 92 -18.16 0.16 -6.84
CA PRO A 92 -17.78 -0.01 -8.23
C PRO A 92 -16.55 -0.93 -8.39
N VAL A 93 -16.29 -1.33 -9.64
CA VAL A 93 -15.21 -2.25 -10.03
C VAL A 93 -14.59 -1.86 -11.39
N ASN A 94 -14.57 -0.57 -11.72
CA ASN A 94 -14.11 -0.06 -13.02
C ASN A 94 -12.59 0.09 -13.11
N SER A 95 -11.88 0.06 -11.96
CA SER A 95 -10.42 0.14 -11.89
C SER A 95 -9.86 -0.83 -10.86
N ASP A 96 -8.57 -1.15 -10.96
CA ASP A 96 -7.90 -1.98 -9.95
C ASP A 96 -8.00 -1.36 -8.56
N LYS A 97 -7.87 -0.03 -8.45
CA LYS A 97 -8.04 0.67 -7.17
C LYS A 97 -9.42 0.44 -6.56
N GLU A 98 -10.48 0.50 -7.37
CA GLU A 98 -11.85 0.25 -6.91
C GLU A 98 -12.05 -1.22 -6.50
N ILE A 99 -11.50 -2.17 -7.28
CA ILE A 99 -11.52 -3.60 -6.96
C ILE A 99 -10.79 -3.86 -5.64
N ILE A 100 -9.58 -3.34 -5.47
CA ILE A 100 -8.77 -3.48 -4.26
C ILE A 100 -9.53 -2.92 -3.06
N PHE A 101 -10.06 -1.70 -3.17
CA PHE A 101 -10.85 -1.09 -2.09
C PHE A 101 -12.05 -1.96 -1.69
N LYS A 102 -12.82 -2.43 -2.68
CA LYS A 102 -14.01 -3.27 -2.48
C LYS A 102 -13.66 -4.59 -1.79
N GLU A 103 -12.60 -5.25 -2.20
CA GLU A 103 -12.21 -6.56 -1.65
C GLU A 103 -11.49 -6.43 -0.29
N ILE A 104 -10.72 -5.36 -0.05
CA ILE A 104 -10.18 -5.05 1.28
C ILE A 104 -11.34 -4.77 2.25
N TYR A 105 -12.33 -3.97 1.86
CA TYR A 105 -13.54 -3.75 2.68
C TYR A 105 -14.25 -5.06 3.02
N ARG A 106 -14.40 -5.96 2.05
CA ARG A 106 -15.02 -7.27 2.25
C ARG A 106 -14.27 -8.13 3.28
N ILE A 107 -12.94 -8.19 3.18
CA ILE A 107 -12.10 -8.93 4.13
C ILE A 107 -12.28 -8.35 5.53
N PHE A 108 -12.15 -7.03 5.70
CA PHE A 108 -12.32 -6.38 7.00
C PHE A 108 -13.75 -6.52 7.54
N ARG A 109 -14.78 -6.52 6.69
CA ARG A 109 -16.18 -6.80 7.09
C ARG A 109 -16.30 -8.18 7.72
N LYS A 110 -15.71 -9.21 7.10
CA LYS A 110 -15.69 -10.57 7.67
C LYS A 110 -14.97 -10.59 9.01
N LEU A 111 -13.75 -10.05 9.07
CA LEU A 111 -12.95 -10.02 10.30
C LEU A 111 -13.67 -9.28 11.43
N ARG A 112 -14.24 -8.11 11.16
CA ARG A 112 -15.03 -7.32 12.12
C ARG A 112 -16.24 -8.08 12.62
N ASN A 113 -16.96 -8.79 11.74
CA ASN A 113 -18.10 -9.60 12.15
C ASN A 113 -17.68 -10.72 13.10
N THR A 114 -16.57 -11.40 12.82
CA THR A 114 -16.00 -12.39 13.75
C THR A 114 -15.59 -11.75 15.07
N VAL A 115 -14.91 -10.61 15.05
CA VAL A 115 -14.48 -9.89 16.26
C VAL A 115 -15.64 -9.50 17.17
N ILE A 116 -16.81 -9.15 16.63
CA ILE A 116 -17.94 -8.67 17.43
C ILE A 116 -18.88 -9.80 17.84
N HIS A 117 -19.17 -10.71 16.91
CA HIS A 117 -20.22 -11.71 17.10
C HIS A 117 -19.67 -13.06 17.55
N ASN A 118 -18.43 -13.38 17.16
CA ASN A 118 -17.77 -14.66 17.42
C ASN A 118 -16.42 -14.45 18.12
N SER A 119 -16.30 -13.46 19.01
CA SER A 119 -15.03 -13.11 19.66
C SER A 119 -14.39 -14.28 20.41
N SER A 120 -15.21 -15.18 20.96
CA SER A 120 -14.78 -16.39 21.65
C SER A 120 -14.17 -17.46 20.73
N THR A 121 -14.34 -17.35 19.40
CA THR A 121 -13.74 -18.26 18.43
C THR A 121 -12.39 -17.77 17.92
N ILE A 122 -12.00 -16.53 18.26
CA ILE A 122 -10.70 -15.98 17.87
C ILE A 122 -9.60 -16.62 18.70
N ASN A 123 -8.73 -17.35 18.03
CA ASN A 123 -7.62 -18.06 18.66
C ASN A 123 -6.29 -17.66 18.03
N ILE A 124 -5.32 -17.31 18.87
CA ILE A 124 -3.95 -17.11 18.43
C ILE A 124 -3.27 -18.49 18.42
N ILE A 125 -2.82 -18.93 17.24
CA ILE A 125 -2.16 -20.22 17.05
C ILE A 125 -0.65 -19.97 17.03
N GLY A 126 0.01 -20.26 18.15
CA GLY A 126 1.43 -19.94 18.34
C GLY A 126 1.67 -18.44 18.36
N ASN A 127 2.77 -17.98 17.76
CA ASN A 127 3.08 -16.54 17.59
C ASN A 127 2.98 -16.11 16.11
N GLU A 128 2.32 -16.91 15.26
CA GLU A 128 2.42 -16.75 13.81
C GLU A 128 1.07 -16.57 13.12
N LYS A 129 -0.04 -17.01 13.73
CA LYS A 129 -1.35 -17.02 13.08
C LYS A 129 -2.48 -16.66 14.03
N VAL A 130 -3.56 -16.14 13.46
CA VAL A 130 -4.82 -15.87 14.14
C VAL A 130 -5.95 -16.54 13.36
N ASP A 131 -6.71 -17.39 14.05
CA ASP A 131 -7.92 -18.00 13.49
C ASP A 131 -9.13 -17.10 13.74
N PHE A 132 -9.81 -16.73 12.66
CA PHE A 132 -11.05 -15.98 12.66
C PHE A 132 -12.19 -16.88 12.18
N ASP A 133 -12.68 -17.73 13.06
CA ASP A 133 -13.84 -18.60 12.80
C ASP A 133 -13.62 -19.46 11.54
N GLY A 134 -12.53 -20.24 11.56
CA GLY A 134 -12.13 -21.12 10.46
C GLY A 134 -11.35 -20.42 9.33
N LEU A 135 -11.08 -19.12 9.46
CA LEU A 135 -10.12 -18.40 8.61
C LEU A 135 -8.82 -18.15 9.37
N SER A 136 -7.85 -19.04 9.20
CA SER A 136 -6.52 -18.93 9.82
C SER A 136 -5.61 -18.04 8.97
N ILE A 137 -5.37 -16.81 9.43
CA ILE A 137 -4.51 -15.82 8.76
C ILE A 137 -3.19 -15.71 9.51
N ASP A 138 -2.07 -15.82 8.79
CA ASP A 138 -0.77 -15.52 9.39
C ASP A 138 -0.57 -14.02 9.66
N ILE A 139 0.24 -13.71 10.66
CA ILE A 139 0.48 -12.33 11.09
C ILE A 139 1.07 -11.49 9.96
N ASP A 140 1.90 -12.07 9.08
CA ASP A 140 2.44 -11.34 7.92
C ASP A 140 1.33 -10.91 6.94
N THR A 141 0.39 -11.81 6.65
CA THR A 141 -0.83 -11.49 5.86
C THR A 141 -1.66 -10.39 6.52
N MET A 142 -1.76 -10.36 7.85
CA MET A 142 -2.41 -9.25 8.57
C MET A 142 -1.67 -7.92 8.35
N TYR A 143 -0.33 -7.92 8.34
CA TYR A 143 0.44 -6.71 8.09
C TYR A 143 0.25 -6.20 6.65
N TRP A 144 0.15 -7.11 5.67
CA TRP A 144 -0.20 -6.73 4.30
C TRP A 144 -1.60 -6.11 4.21
N LEU A 145 -2.59 -6.67 4.92
CA LEU A 145 -3.95 -6.12 4.99
C LEU A 145 -3.96 -4.72 5.60
N TYR A 146 -3.22 -4.50 6.68
CA TYR A 146 -3.10 -3.20 7.33
C TYR A 146 -2.40 -2.19 6.43
N SER A 147 -1.30 -2.57 5.79
CA SER A 147 -0.62 -1.72 4.80
C SER A 147 -1.54 -1.31 3.65
N ALA A 148 -2.28 -2.27 3.06
CA ALA A 148 -3.21 -1.97 1.97
C ALA A 148 -4.32 -1.02 2.42
N ALA A 149 -4.89 -1.25 3.61
CA ALA A 149 -5.93 -0.39 4.16
C ALA A 149 -5.42 1.03 4.43
N CYS A 150 -4.24 1.17 5.03
CA CYS A 150 -3.64 2.48 5.27
C CYS A 150 -3.29 3.20 3.95
N GLU A 151 -2.76 2.48 2.97
CA GLU A 151 -2.39 3.06 1.66
C GLU A 151 -3.61 3.55 0.86
N LEU A 152 -4.78 2.93 1.02
CA LEU A 152 -6.03 3.43 0.44
C LEU A 152 -6.38 4.85 0.94
N PHE A 153 -5.87 5.24 2.11
CA PHE A 153 -6.14 6.54 2.74
C PHE A 153 -4.94 7.47 2.81
N SER A 154 -3.73 7.01 2.47
CA SER A 154 -2.51 7.80 2.46
C SER A 154 -2.69 9.03 1.55
N CYS A 155 -3.09 10.15 2.15
CA CYS A 155 -3.28 11.43 1.47
C CYS A 155 -1.97 12.23 1.40
N ASP A 156 -1.03 11.98 2.32
CA ASP A 156 0.18 12.78 2.47
C ASP A 156 1.31 12.43 1.49
N ASN A 157 1.37 11.18 1.01
CA ASN A 157 2.40 10.77 0.05
C ASN A 157 2.11 11.22 -1.40
N LYS A 158 0.91 11.75 -1.67
CA LYS A 158 0.58 12.36 -2.98
C LYS A 158 1.51 13.51 -3.36
N LYS A 159 2.19 14.13 -2.37
CA LYS A 159 3.15 15.20 -2.62
C LYS A 159 4.43 14.74 -3.30
N TYR A 160 4.75 13.44 -3.23
CA TYR A 160 6.03 12.92 -3.68
C TYR A 160 5.92 11.93 -4.83
N TYR A 161 4.76 11.31 -5.07
CA TYR A 161 4.59 10.33 -6.13
C TYR A 161 3.29 10.54 -6.91
N SER A 162 3.26 10.07 -8.16
CA SER A 162 2.09 10.19 -9.03
C SER A 162 0.94 9.26 -8.59
N PRO A 163 -0.31 9.55 -8.99
CA PRO A 163 -1.45 8.68 -8.67
C PRO A 163 -1.28 7.22 -9.14
N ILE A 164 -0.64 6.99 -10.29
CA ILE A 164 -0.38 5.64 -10.80
C ILE A 164 0.67 4.89 -9.95
N TYR A 165 1.61 5.60 -9.34
CA TYR A 165 2.58 4.99 -8.44
C TYR A 165 1.88 4.41 -7.21
N HIS A 166 0.97 5.18 -6.60
CA HIS A 166 0.12 4.71 -5.49
C HIS A 166 -0.72 3.50 -5.89
N GLU A 167 -1.30 3.51 -7.08
CA GLU A 167 -2.03 2.34 -7.59
C GLU A 167 -1.11 1.12 -7.74
N CYS A 168 0.12 1.30 -8.22
CA CYS A 168 1.12 0.22 -8.30
C CYS A 168 1.46 -0.37 -6.92
N VAL A 169 1.56 0.47 -5.88
CA VAL A 169 1.78 0.03 -4.49
C VAL A 169 0.60 -0.79 -3.98
N LEU A 170 -0.63 -0.27 -4.18
CA LEU A 170 -1.86 -0.98 -3.80
C LEU A 170 -1.98 -2.34 -4.49
N ARG A 171 -1.67 -2.42 -5.79
CA ARG A 171 -1.65 -3.69 -6.53
C ARG A 171 -0.64 -4.66 -5.92
N ALA A 172 0.54 -4.19 -5.53
CA ALA A 172 1.56 -5.04 -4.92
C ALA A 172 1.10 -5.65 -3.59
N TYR A 173 0.56 -4.82 -2.69
CA TYR A 173 -0.02 -5.29 -1.44
C TYR A 173 -1.17 -6.28 -1.68
N TYR A 174 -2.09 -5.92 -2.57
CA TYR A 174 -3.26 -6.76 -2.85
C TYR A 174 -2.89 -8.11 -3.46
N ARG A 175 -1.89 -8.17 -4.35
CA ARG A 175 -1.38 -9.44 -4.89
C ARG A 175 -0.84 -10.35 -3.80
N LYS A 176 -0.11 -9.80 -2.82
CA LYS A 176 0.38 -10.57 -1.66
C LYS A 176 -0.76 -11.11 -0.81
N ILE A 177 -1.79 -10.29 -0.58
CA ILE A 177 -3.00 -10.72 0.14
C ILE A 177 -3.73 -11.83 -0.64
N LEU A 178 -3.94 -11.66 -1.95
CA LEU A 178 -4.59 -12.66 -2.81
C LEU A 178 -3.84 -13.99 -2.80
N GLU A 179 -2.51 -13.96 -2.99
CA GLU A 179 -1.64 -15.14 -2.97
C GLU A 179 -1.84 -15.95 -1.68
N LYS A 180 -1.82 -15.26 -0.53
CA LYS A 180 -1.96 -15.87 0.79
C LYS A 180 -3.38 -16.38 1.06
N LEU A 181 -4.40 -15.55 0.82
CA LEU A 181 -5.80 -15.91 1.12
C LEU A 181 -6.37 -16.96 0.17
N ARG A 182 -5.91 -17.04 -1.08
CA ARG A 182 -6.28 -18.12 -2.01
C ARG A 182 -5.76 -19.48 -1.54
N GLY A 183 -4.54 -19.51 -1.00
CA GLY A 183 -3.98 -20.72 -0.38
C GLY A 183 -4.80 -21.24 0.81
N LEU A 184 -5.59 -20.37 1.45
CA LEU A 184 -6.42 -20.67 2.62
C LEU A 184 -7.87 -21.02 2.29
N SER A 185 -8.25 -21.11 1.01
CA SER A 185 -9.64 -21.31 0.59
C SER A 185 -10.59 -20.28 1.23
N TYR A 186 -10.23 -18.99 1.19
CA TYR A 186 -11.05 -17.90 1.72
C TYR A 186 -12.50 -18.00 1.26
N ARG A 187 -13.45 -17.97 2.21
CA ARG A 187 -14.90 -17.95 1.96
C ARG A 187 -15.58 -16.99 2.92
N ASP A 188 -16.61 -16.30 2.46
CA ASP A 188 -17.48 -15.50 3.33
C ASP A 188 -18.97 -15.71 2.96
N ASP A 189 -19.85 -14.94 3.59
CA ASP A 189 -21.30 -14.94 3.33
C ASP A 189 -21.70 -14.28 2.00
N ILE A 190 -20.74 -13.82 1.18
CA ILE A 190 -21.00 -13.17 -0.11
C ILE A 190 -20.61 -14.07 -1.28
N GLU A 191 -19.32 -14.42 -1.38
CA GLU A 191 -18.77 -15.20 -2.49
C GLU A 191 -17.64 -16.13 -2.00
N ASN A 192 -17.20 -17.03 -2.88
CA ASN A 192 -16.18 -18.02 -2.55
C ASN A 192 -14.76 -17.61 -2.94
N SER A 193 -14.58 -16.45 -3.55
CA SER A 193 -13.28 -15.96 -4.02
C SER A 193 -13.22 -14.44 -4.03
N LEU A 194 -12.01 -13.90 -3.90
CA LEU A 194 -11.73 -12.49 -4.10
C LEU A 194 -11.49 -12.21 -5.59
N LEU A 195 -11.87 -11.01 -6.03
CA LEU A 195 -11.71 -10.57 -7.42
C LEU A 195 -10.23 -10.45 -7.82
N ASP A 196 -9.93 -10.72 -9.09
CA ASP A 196 -8.63 -10.42 -9.67
C ASP A 196 -8.51 -8.94 -10.05
N ILE A 197 -7.28 -8.46 -10.08
CA ILE A 197 -6.89 -7.16 -10.64
C ILE A 197 -6.09 -7.37 -11.92
N SER A 198 -5.91 -6.31 -12.70
CA SER A 198 -5.12 -6.36 -13.93
C SER A 198 -3.67 -6.82 -13.69
N THR A 199 -3.00 -7.29 -14.74
CA THR A 199 -1.57 -7.65 -14.76
C THR A 199 -0.65 -6.44 -14.98
N ASN A 200 -1.16 -5.22 -14.82
CA ASN A 200 -0.37 -4.00 -14.97
C ASN A 200 0.78 -3.94 -13.96
N VAL A 201 1.68 -2.97 -14.18
CA VAL A 201 2.85 -2.72 -13.33
C VAL A 201 2.45 -2.66 -11.86
N SER A 202 3.27 -3.31 -11.02
CA SER A 202 3.27 -3.18 -9.57
C SER A 202 4.68 -2.86 -9.12
N VAL A 203 4.80 -2.01 -8.11
CA VAL A 203 6.09 -1.70 -7.51
C VAL A 203 6.40 -2.69 -6.40
N LEU A 204 7.66 -3.03 -6.26
CA LEU A 204 8.15 -3.82 -5.15
C LEU A 204 8.04 -3.01 -3.84
N VAL A 205 7.37 -3.58 -2.85
CA VAL A 205 7.03 -2.95 -1.57
C VAL A 205 7.97 -3.39 -0.45
N THR A 206 9.27 -3.23 -0.70
CA THR A 206 10.37 -3.58 0.21
C THR A 206 11.26 -2.35 0.45
N VAL A 207 12.54 -2.40 0.06
CA VAL A 207 13.45 -1.26 0.08
C VAL A 207 13.51 -0.65 -1.31
N ARG A 208 13.30 0.66 -1.36
CA ARG A 208 13.43 1.44 -2.58
C ARG A 208 14.51 2.50 -2.42
N TYR A 209 15.22 2.76 -3.52
CA TYR A 209 16.24 3.79 -3.62
C TYR A 209 15.72 4.95 -4.48
N PRO A 210 15.16 6.03 -3.89
CA PRO A 210 14.87 7.25 -4.62
C PRO A 210 16.18 7.88 -5.13
N VAL A 211 16.45 7.72 -6.42
CA VAL A 211 17.64 8.23 -7.10
C VAL A 211 17.37 9.63 -7.62
N VAL A 212 18.07 10.61 -7.05
CA VAL A 212 18.09 12.00 -7.52
C VAL A 212 19.24 12.20 -8.50
N ASN A 213 18.98 12.96 -9.56
CA ASN A 213 19.91 13.22 -10.68
C ASN A 213 20.42 11.93 -11.37
N PRO A 214 19.52 11.01 -11.78
CA PRO A 214 19.92 9.87 -12.58
C PRO A 214 20.56 10.33 -13.89
N LYS A 215 21.52 9.56 -14.41
CA LYS A 215 22.01 9.77 -15.77
C LYS A 215 20.97 9.22 -16.74
N TYR A 216 20.50 10.04 -17.66
CA TYR A 216 19.61 9.59 -18.74
C TYR A 216 19.88 10.37 -20.03
N VAL A 217 19.48 9.78 -21.15
CA VAL A 217 19.53 10.40 -22.48
C VAL A 217 18.13 10.30 -23.07
N ILE A 218 17.72 11.34 -23.81
CA ILE A 218 16.45 11.36 -24.52
C ILE A 218 16.78 11.25 -26.01
N ASP A 219 16.16 10.28 -26.68
CA ASP A 219 16.32 10.02 -28.10
C ASP A 219 14.95 9.88 -28.75
N GLU A 220 14.62 10.82 -29.64
CA GLU A 220 13.34 11.01 -30.34
C GLU A 220 12.08 10.79 -29.48
N MET A 221 11.66 9.54 -29.27
CA MET A 221 10.43 9.15 -28.57
C MET A 221 10.66 8.32 -27.29
N LYS A 222 11.92 8.19 -26.85
CA LYS A 222 12.29 7.36 -25.69
C LYS A 222 13.24 8.10 -24.76
N ILE A 223 13.17 7.74 -23.49
CA ILE A 223 14.18 8.06 -22.49
C ILE A 223 14.94 6.78 -22.14
N ARG A 224 16.27 6.86 -22.13
CA ARG A 224 17.15 5.78 -21.67
C ARG A 224 17.80 6.19 -20.35
N ILE A 225 17.46 5.48 -19.29
CA ILE A 225 17.89 5.74 -17.92
C ILE A 225 19.01 4.76 -17.56
N ALA A 226 20.13 5.27 -17.06
CA ALA A 226 21.17 4.43 -16.50
C ALA A 226 20.70 3.86 -15.16
N LYS A 227 20.39 2.56 -15.13
CA LYS A 227 19.86 1.90 -13.94
C LYS A 227 20.86 1.92 -12.78
N TYR A 228 20.33 2.13 -11.58
CA TYR A 228 21.11 2.08 -10.34
C TYR A 228 21.20 0.63 -9.85
N ASP A 229 22.42 0.16 -9.61
CA ASP A 229 22.63 -1.16 -9.02
C ASP A 229 22.27 -1.12 -7.54
N CYS A 230 21.17 -1.80 -7.20
CA CYS A 230 20.64 -1.86 -5.85
C CYS A 230 21.34 -2.91 -4.97
N GLY A 231 22.20 -3.77 -5.55
CA GLY A 231 22.98 -4.79 -4.83
C GLY A 231 22.18 -5.99 -4.30
N ASP A 232 20.85 -5.96 -4.32
CA ASP A 232 19.95 -7.03 -3.90
C ASP A 232 18.76 -7.15 -4.86
N GLU A 233 18.40 -8.38 -5.23
CA GLU A 233 17.27 -8.65 -6.14
C GLU A 233 15.91 -8.26 -5.55
N HIS A 234 15.81 -8.07 -4.24
CA HIS A 234 14.63 -7.62 -3.52
C HIS A 234 14.59 -6.10 -3.35
N TYR A 235 15.55 -5.34 -3.87
CA TYR A 235 15.58 -3.88 -3.80
C TYR A 235 15.41 -3.26 -5.17
N ARG A 236 14.75 -2.10 -5.25
CA ARG A 236 14.49 -1.40 -6.52
C ARG A 236 14.78 0.08 -6.42
N ALA A 237 15.02 0.72 -7.55
CA ALA A 237 15.22 2.17 -7.62
C ALA A 237 13.95 2.88 -8.10
N ASP A 238 13.79 4.13 -7.68
CA ASP A 238 12.87 5.08 -8.27
C ASP A 238 13.71 6.24 -8.82
N TYR A 239 13.46 6.66 -10.05
CA TYR A 239 14.30 7.64 -10.74
C TYR A 239 13.58 8.98 -10.83
N HIS A 240 14.17 10.04 -10.27
CA HIS A 240 13.67 11.40 -10.40
C HIS A 240 14.15 12.02 -11.71
N ILE A 241 13.22 12.24 -12.64
CA ILE A 241 13.53 12.73 -13.99
C ILE A 241 12.90 14.10 -14.15
N THR A 242 13.60 15.00 -14.85
CA THR A 242 13.07 16.31 -15.23
C THR A 242 13.11 16.44 -16.74
N HIS A 243 11.95 16.66 -17.37
CA HIS A 243 11.85 16.79 -18.81
C HIS A 243 10.84 17.88 -19.17
N GLU A 244 11.24 18.83 -20.01
CA GLU A 244 10.40 19.96 -20.46
C GLU A 244 9.77 20.79 -19.32
N GLY A 245 10.46 20.86 -18.17
CA GLY A 245 9.99 21.58 -16.99
C GLY A 245 9.07 20.78 -16.05
N ASP A 246 8.69 19.55 -16.46
CA ASP A 246 7.95 18.62 -15.62
C ASP A 246 8.88 17.68 -14.85
N ALA A 247 8.42 17.23 -13.69
CA ALA A 247 9.10 16.27 -12.83
C ALA A 247 8.36 14.93 -12.78
N TYR A 248 9.11 13.85 -12.70
CA TYR A 248 8.61 12.47 -12.76
C TYR A 248 9.34 11.60 -11.74
N TRP A 249 8.60 10.69 -11.08
CA TRP A 249 9.20 9.58 -10.34
C TRP A 249 8.86 8.26 -11.03
N VAL A 250 9.85 7.71 -11.74
CA VAL A 250 9.69 6.49 -12.53
C VAL A 250 10.23 5.30 -11.73
N PRO A 251 9.41 4.30 -11.38
CA PRO A 251 9.90 3.09 -10.73
C PRO A 251 10.67 2.22 -11.71
N ASP A 252 11.67 1.49 -11.23
CA ASP A 252 12.48 0.59 -12.06
C ASP A 252 11.65 -0.46 -12.81
N GLU A 253 10.50 -0.87 -12.25
CA GLU A 253 9.54 -1.82 -12.82
C GLU A 253 8.80 -1.28 -14.05
N ALA A 254 8.78 0.05 -14.26
CA ALA A 254 8.23 0.66 -15.46
C ALA A 254 9.25 0.69 -16.61
N ILE A 255 10.53 0.50 -16.31
CA ILE A 255 11.64 0.65 -17.26
C ILE A 255 12.03 -0.73 -17.78
N ASP A 256 12.17 -0.86 -19.11
CA ASP A 256 12.53 -2.12 -19.72
C ASP A 256 13.95 -2.61 -19.32
N VAL A 257 14.30 -3.81 -19.79
CA VAL A 257 15.60 -4.45 -19.52
C VAL A 257 16.80 -3.66 -20.06
N ASN A 258 16.59 -2.80 -21.06
CA ASN A 258 17.61 -1.95 -21.67
C ASN A 258 17.70 -0.56 -21.02
N GLY A 259 16.88 -0.29 -19.99
CA GLY A 259 16.79 1.02 -19.38
C GLY A 259 15.91 2.00 -20.15
N GLU A 260 15.08 1.53 -21.08
CA GLU A 260 14.23 2.38 -21.93
C GLU A 260 12.80 2.50 -21.42
N LEU A 261 12.22 3.67 -21.63
CA LEU A 261 10.81 3.99 -21.42
C LEU A 261 10.36 4.94 -22.54
N SER A 262 9.16 4.74 -23.10
CA SER A 262 8.65 5.70 -24.09
C SER A 262 8.25 7.03 -23.43
N LEU A 263 8.32 8.14 -24.16
CA LEU A 263 7.84 9.43 -23.65
C LEU A 263 6.34 9.42 -23.34
N SER A 264 5.55 8.63 -24.07
CA SER A 264 4.13 8.41 -23.75
C SER A 264 3.92 7.69 -22.42
N GLU A 265 4.80 6.75 -22.06
CA GLU A 265 4.72 6.07 -20.76
C GLU A 265 5.25 6.93 -19.63
N LEU A 266 6.26 7.77 -19.89
CA LEU A 266 6.79 8.75 -18.93
C LEU A 266 5.68 9.66 -18.40
N ALA A 267 4.73 10.06 -19.26
CA ALA A 267 3.62 10.93 -18.90
C ALA A 267 2.74 10.36 -17.76
N TYR A 268 2.64 9.04 -17.60
CA TYR A 268 1.90 8.43 -16.50
C TYR A 268 2.54 8.73 -15.14
N TRP A 269 3.86 8.92 -15.11
CA TRP A 269 4.65 9.09 -13.89
C TRP A 269 4.84 10.54 -13.47
N ARG A 270 4.15 11.47 -14.15
CA ARG A 270 4.24 12.91 -13.89
C ARG A 270 3.76 13.21 -12.47
N LEU A 271 4.51 14.07 -11.78
CA LEU A 271 4.13 14.58 -10.47
C LEU A 271 3.10 15.70 -10.62
N GLU A 272 2.13 15.74 -9.72
CA GLU A 272 1.17 16.85 -9.66
C GLU A 272 1.92 18.11 -9.22
N SER A 273 1.78 19.21 -9.97
CA SER A 273 2.38 20.50 -9.64
C SER A 273 1.78 21.03 -8.33
N LEU A 274 2.64 21.38 -7.37
CA LEU A 274 2.27 22.04 -6.10
C LEU A 274 1.63 23.42 -6.34
#